data_AF-A0AAU4L1K6-F1
#
_entry.id   AF-A0AAU4L1K6-F1
#
_cell.length_a   1.000
_cell.length_b   1.000
_cell.length_c   1.000
_cell.angle_alpha   90.00
_cell.angle_beta   90.00
_cell.angle_gamma   90.00
#
_symmetry.space_group_name_H-M   'P 1'
#
loop_
_entity.id
_entity.type
_entity.pdbx_description
1 polymer ?
#
loop_
_entity_poly.entity_id
_entity_poly.type
_entity_poly.pdbx_seq_one_letter_code
_entity_poly.pdbx_strand_id
1 'polypeptide(L)'
;MNPTTLTLHMSVDLAHGGRWTSLRGGSREWLWQREDPRRHQVRPGDAFVDAGGLEECIPTVRGAPDHGHAWSRPWRQIGDTAVVDCPEFVLTRSISHNDGALVADYRLAAAPGYRFVWAAHALLEVSAAARLSAPAGTPVRLCPEAEALLDVPWPTGAPWLEGQWPAPHGLALDRLGPDDGTAIGAVLADCAQVQVVDGSDTLNMRVEADGQPTSVGLWRNLGGFPPSGPYRSIGVEPMLGAVFNLADARPADAAVVPACGELVWRLVLTATRTRP
;
A
#
# COMPACT_ATOMS: atom_id res chain seq x y z
N MET A 1 8.09 -9.45 28.12
CA MET A 1 7.75 -8.08 28.56
C MET A 1 6.64 -7.55 27.67
N ASN A 2 5.67 -6.81 28.19
CA ASN A 2 4.56 -6.32 27.38
C ASN A 2 5.04 -5.19 26.45
N PRO A 3 4.70 -5.22 25.15
CA PRO A 3 5.01 -4.13 24.24
C PRO A 3 4.33 -2.83 24.70
N THR A 4 5.03 -1.71 24.54
CA THR A 4 4.50 -0.37 24.83
C THR A 4 3.94 0.23 23.54
N THR A 5 2.69 0.69 23.56
CA THR A 5 2.09 1.43 22.43
C THR A 5 2.77 2.78 22.25
N LEU A 6 3.09 3.14 21.00
CA LEU A 6 3.66 4.41 20.61
C LEU A 6 2.58 5.25 19.93
N THR A 7 2.43 6.51 20.36
CA THR A 7 1.62 7.48 19.62
C THR A 7 2.26 7.75 18.26
N LEU A 8 1.48 7.57 17.20
CA LEU A 8 1.90 7.89 15.83
C LEU A 8 1.63 9.35 15.50
N HIS A 9 2.54 10.01 14.80
CA HIS A 9 2.37 11.37 14.27
C HIS A 9 2.59 11.35 12.77
N MET A 10 1.77 12.06 12.02
CA MET A 10 1.87 12.12 10.56
C MET A 10 2.06 13.55 10.05
N SER A 11 2.60 13.65 8.84
CA SER A 11 2.57 14.88 8.04
C SER A 11 2.09 14.54 6.64
N VAL A 12 1.29 15.42 6.05
CA VAL A 12 0.71 15.23 4.72
C VAL A 12 1.00 16.43 3.82
N ASP A 13 1.19 16.17 2.53
CA ASP A 13 1.32 17.17 1.48
C ASP A 13 0.06 17.14 0.60
N LEU A 14 -0.88 18.03 0.90
CA LEU A 14 -2.11 18.14 0.13
C LEU A 14 -1.88 18.72 -1.26
N ALA A 15 -0.82 19.50 -1.49
CA ALA A 15 -0.58 20.11 -2.80
C ALA A 15 -0.12 19.07 -3.83
N HIS A 16 0.52 17.99 -3.39
CA HIS A 16 1.10 16.97 -4.25
C HIS A 16 0.55 15.57 -3.89
N GLY A 17 -0.75 15.35 -4.12
CA GLY A 17 -1.34 14.02 -4.04
C GLY A 17 -2.03 13.66 -2.73
N GLY A 18 -2.03 14.56 -1.74
CA GLY A 18 -2.48 14.18 -0.39
C GLY A 18 -1.51 13.25 0.33
N ARG A 19 -0.32 13.03 -0.25
CA ARG A 19 0.72 12.10 0.18
C ARG A 19 1.07 12.27 1.66
N TRP A 20 1.28 11.18 2.36
CA TRP A 20 1.88 11.23 3.69
C TRP A 20 3.38 11.30 3.53
N THR A 21 3.96 12.39 3.99
CA THR A 21 5.39 12.61 3.92
C THR A 21 6.11 12.05 5.14
N SER A 22 5.45 11.93 6.30
CA SER A 22 6.06 11.36 7.51
C SER A 22 5.04 10.54 8.29
N LEU A 23 5.52 9.46 8.93
CA LEU A 23 4.80 8.69 9.93
C LEU A 23 5.78 8.30 11.06
N ARG A 24 5.70 8.98 12.19
CA ARG A 24 6.64 8.80 13.31
C ARG A 24 5.99 8.14 14.51
N GLY A 25 6.69 7.19 15.13
CA GLY A 25 6.33 6.62 16.43
C GLY A 25 7.52 6.70 17.38
N GLY A 26 7.41 7.48 18.46
CA GLY A 26 8.56 7.78 19.32
C GLY A 26 9.70 8.44 18.52
N SER A 27 10.88 7.83 18.51
CA SER A 27 12.05 8.30 17.75
C SER A 27 12.15 7.75 16.32
N ARG A 28 11.24 6.86 15.92
CA ARG A 28 11.31 6.15 14.64
C ARG A 28 10.49 6.87 13.57
N GLU A 29 11.09 7.11 12.41
CA GLU A 29 10.39 7.39 11.16
C GLU A 29 10.09 6.06 10.47
N TRP A 30 8.85 5.87 10.03
CA TRP A 30 8.42 4.65 9.35
C TRP A 30 8.40 4.78 7.84
N LEU A 31 8.28 5.99 7.28
CA LEU A 31 8.20 6.17 5.84
C LEU A 31 9.58 6.39 5.22
N TRP A 32 9.91 5.57 4.25
CA TRP A 32 11.07 5.78 3.39
C TRP A 32 10.81 7.02 2.52
N GLN A 33 11.85 7.81 2.28
CA GLN A 33 11.78 8.98 1.43
C GLN A 33 12.95 9.01 0.47
N ARG A 34 12.69 9.58 -0.70
CA ARG A 34 13.71 9.94 -1.66
C ARG A 34 13.37 11.27 -2.30
N GLU A 35 14.38 12.13 -2.42
CA GLU A 35 14.23 13.36 -3.18
C GLU A 35 14.15 13.04 -4.67
N ASP A 36 13.01 13.42 -5.27
CA ASP A 36 12.86 13.45 -6.72
C ASP A 36 12.19 14.78 -7.10
N PRO A 37 12.94 15.76 -7.66
CA PRO A 37 12.40 17.07 -7.99
C PRO A 37 11.20 17.05 -8.93
N ARG A 38 11.05 15.97 -9.73
CA ARG A 38 9.89 15.78 -10.61
C ARG A 38 8.60 15.73 -9.82
N ARG A 39 8.65 15.32 -8.54
CA ARG A 39 7.47 15.22 -7.66
C ARG A 39 6.70 16.53 -7.57
N HIS A 40 7.38 17.67 -7.59
CA HIS A 40 6.73 18.98 -7.49
C HIS A 40 6.12 19.47 -8.80
N GLN A 41 6.27 18.71 -9.88
CA GLN A 41 5.85 19.09 -11.23
C GLN A 41 4.84 18.12 -11.82
N VAL A 42 4.51 17.03 -11.11
CA VAL A 42 3.60 15.99 -11.59
C VAL A 42 2.21 16.54 -11.87
N ARG A 43 1.60 16.01 -12.93
CA ARG A 43 0.24 16.30 -13.36
C ARG A 43 -0.55 15.00 -13.50
N PRO A 44 -1.89 15.07 -13.43
CA PRO A 44 -2.73 13.92 -13.73
C PRO A 44 -2.40 13.28 -15.07
N GLY A 45 -2.07 11.98 -15.04
CA GLY A 45 -1.70 11.19 -16.22
C GLY A 45 -0.19 11.01 -16.41
N ASP A 46 0.65 11.73 -15.66
CA ASP A 46 2.09 11.53 -15.70
C ASP A 46 2.48 10.15 -15.14
N ALA A 47 3.67 9.68 -15.53
CA ALA A 47 4.26 8.48 -14.95
C ALA A 47 4.51 8.66 -13.44
N PHE A 48 4.35 7.57 -12.68
CA PHE A 48 4.53 7.61 -11.23
C PHE A 48 5.94 8.08 -10.85
N VAL A 49 6.01 9.04 -9.93
CA VAL A 49 7.27 9.52 -9.35
C VAL A 49 7.40 8.96 -7.95
N ASP A 50 8.24 7.94 -7.82
CA ASP A 50 8.54 7.30 -6.54
C ASP A 50 9.43 8.21 -5.68
N ALA A 51 8.79 9.04 -4.86
CA ALA A 51 9.43 9.90 -3.87
C ALA A 51 9.39 9.31 -2.45
N GLY A 52 8.90 8.08 -2.28
CA GLY A 52 8.63 7.47 -0.97
C GLY A 52 7.30 7.91 -0.34
N GLY A 53 7.15 7.74 0.97
CA GLY A 53 5.94 8.14 1.72
C GLY A 53 4.79 7.14 1.59
N LEU A 54 3.57 7.61 1.84
CA LEU A 54 2.32 6.86 1.58
C LEU A 54 1.49 7.62 0.55
N GLU A 55 1.19 6.96 -0.56
CA GLU A 55 0.31 7.46 -1.61
C GLU A 55 -1.04 6.74 -1.60
N GLU A 56 -2.12 7.44 -1.90
CA GLU A 56 -3.39 6.81 -2.25
C GLU A 56 -3.46 6.47 -3.74
N CYS A 57 -3.31 5.19 -4.07
CA CYS A 57 -3.44 4.69 -5.43
C CYS A 57 -4.87 4.25 -5.72
N ILE A 58 -5.54 4.91 -6.67
CA ILE A 58 -6.96 4.67 -6.99
C ILE A 58 -7.33 5.29 -8.35
N PRO A 59 -8.04 4.57 -9.26
CA PRO A 59 -8.78 3.32 -9.06
C PRO A 59 -7.96 2.05 -9.29
N THR A 60 -6.63 2.17 -9.40
CA THR A 60 -5.72 1.05 -9.63
C THR A 60 -4.33 1.40 -9.10
N VAL A 61 -3.52 0.38 -8.78
CA VAL A 61 -2.10 0.56 -8.45
C VAL A 61 -1.26 0.53 -9.71
N ARG A 62 -1.51 -0.46 -10.58
CA ARG A 62 -0.89 -0.59 -11.90
C ARG A 62 -1.92 -0.32 -12.97
N GLY A 63 -1.57 0.38 -14.03
CA GLY A 63 -2.47 0.62 -15.15
C GLY A 63 -2.24 1.98 -15.80
N ALA A 64 -3.26 2.47 -16.49
CA ALA A 64 -3.27 3.78 -17.12
C ALA A 64 -4.40 4.64 -16.52
N PRO A 65 -4.08 5.70 -15.75
CA PRO A 65 -2.73 6.13 -15.36
C PRO A 65 -2.11 5.22 -14.28
N ASP A 66 -0.78 5.19 -14.27
CA ASP A 66 0.00 4.47 -13.27
C ASP A 66 -0.27 5.05 -11.87
N HIS A 67 -0.53 4.19 -10.89
CA HIS A 67 -0.96 4.55 -9.53
C HIS A 67 -2.28 5.34 -9.46
N GLY A 68 -3.05 5.38 -10.55
CA GLY A 68 -4.37 5.98 -10.58
C GLY A 68 -4.37 7.52 -10.61
N HIS A 69 -5.49 8.11 -10.21
CA HIS A 69 -5.78 9.53 -10.40
C HIS A 69 -5.43 10.43 -9.21
N ALA A 70 -5.41 9.90 -7.98
CA ALA A 70 -5.35 10.74 -6.78
C ALA A 70 -3.92 11.23 -6.46
N TRP A 71 -2.91 10.38 -6.66
CA TRP A 71 -1.52 10.62 -6.22
C TRP A 71 -0.86 11.88 -6.83
N SER A 72 -1.27 12.29 -8.02
CA SER A 72 -0.69 13.43 -8.73
C SER A 72 -1.57 14.69 -8.66
N ARG A 73 -2.68 14.66 -7.93
CA ARG A 73 -3.64 15.76 -7.85
C ARG A 73 -3.46 16.55 -6.55
N PRO A 74 -3.67 17.87 -6.56
CA PRO A 74 -3.82 18.61 -5.31
C PRO A 74 -5.16 18.26 -4.65
N TRP A 75 -5.12 18.11 -3.34
CA TRP A 75 -6.27 17.90 -2.48
C TRP A 75 -6.66 19.22 -1.82
N ARG A 76 -7.96 19.42 -1.63
CA ARG A 76 -8.51 20.59 -0.95
C ARG A 76 -8.83 20.25 0.49
N GLN A 77 -8.43 21.10 1.44
CA GLN A 77 -8.86 20.98 2.83
C GLN A 77 -10.24 21.64 3.00
N ILE A 78 -11.21 20.91 3.56
CA ILE A 78 -12.56 21.37 3.91
C ILE A 78 -12.83 20.95 5.35
N GLY A 79 -12.69 21.89 6.30
CA GLY A 79 -12.78 21.57 7.72
C GLY A 79 -11.64 20.62 8.14
N ASP A 80 -12.00 19.47 8.70
CA ASP A 80 -11.09 18.38 9.08
C ASP A 80 -10.85 17.34 7.96
N THR A 81 -11.49 17.52 6.81
CA THR A 81 -11.50 16.55 5.72
C THR A 81 -10.69 17.06 4.52
N ALA A 82 -9.83 16.21 3.96
CA ALA A 82 -9.16 16.44 2.70
C ALA A 82 -9.94 15.79 1.55
N VAL A 83 -10.08 16.49 0.42
CA VAL A 83 -10.94 16.09 -0.71
C VAL A 83 -10.16 16.18 -2.02
N VAL A 84 -10.30 15.15 -2.86
CA VAL A 84 -9.81 15.17 -4.24
C VAL A 84 -10.91 14.78 -5.22
N ASP A 85 -11.13 15.63 -6.22
CA ASP A 85 -12.05 15.39 -7.32
C ASP A 85 -11.30 14.68 -8.45
N CYS A 86 -11.72 13.46 -8.78
CA CYS A 86 -11.23 12.68 -9.91
C CYS A 86 -12.32 12.60 -10.99
N PRO A 87 -11.97 12.19 -12.23
CA PRO A 87 -12.95 12.19 -13.33
C PRO A 87 -14.21 11.37 -13.07
N GLU A 88 -14.11 10.24 -12.36
CA GLU A 88 -15.21 9.29 -12.16
C GLU A 88 -15.67 9.18 -10.70
N PHE A 89 -14.94 9.78 -9.76
CA PHE A 89 -15.22 9.68 -8.34
C PHE A 89 -14.69 10.88 -7.57
N VAL A 90 -15.24 11.09 -6.37
CA VAL A 90 -14.67 12.00 -5.37
C VAL A 90 -14.19 11.16 -4.20
N LEU A 91 -12.92 11.36 -3.82
CA LEU A 91 -12.35 10.73 -2.63
C LEU A 91 -12.22 11.76 -1.51
N THR A 92 -12.65 11.38 -0.31
CA THR A 92 -12.53 12.18 0.91
C THR A 92 -11.79 11.38 1.97
N ARG A 93 -10.92 12.05 2.74
CA ARG A 93 -10.15 11.48 3.84
C ARG A 93 -10.18 12.40 5.05
N SER A 94 -10.48 11.85 6.22
CA SER A 94 -10.17 12.49 7.51
C SER A 94 -9.16 11.62 8.26
N ILE A 95 -8.32 12.25 9.09
CA ILE A 95 -7.31 11.54 9.88
C ILE A 95 -7.47 11.95 11.34
N SER A 96 -7.55 10.97 12.23
CA SER A 96 -7.75 11.19 13.66
C SER A 96 -6.97 10.17 14.50
N HIS A 97 -6.88 10.42 15.80
CA HIS A 97 -6.40 9.45 16.77
C HIS A 97 -7.58 8.82 17.51
N ASN A 98 -7.63 7.49 17.57
CA ASN A 98 -8.64 6.75 18.31
C ASN A 98 -7.99 5.59 19.07
N ASP A 99 -8.17 5.53 20.39
CA ASP A 99 -7.70 4.45 21.26
C ASP A 99 -6.21 4.06 21.06
N GLY A 100 -5.34 5.04 20.81
CA GLY A 100 -3.91 4.83 20.57
C GLY A 100 -3.53 4.42 19.14
N ALA A 101 -4.51 4.35 18.23
CA ALA A 101 -4.30 4.20 16.80
C ALA A 101 -4.38 5.56 16.08
N LEU A 102 -3.65 5.67 14.97
CA LEU A 102 -3.87 6.68 13.95
C LEU A 102 -4.82 6.08 12.92
N VAL A 103 -5.96 6.71 12.70
CA VAL A 103 -7.03 6.23 11.83
C VAL A 103 -7.23 7.23 10.70
N ALA A 104 -7.18 6.75 9.47
CA ALA A 104 -7.61 7.49 8.30
C ALA A 104 -8.93 6.91 7.79
N ASP A 105 -10.01 7.66 7.94
CA ASP A 105 -11.34 7.32 7.43
C ASP A 105 -11.45 7.83 6.00
N TYR A 106 -11.90 6.96 5.10
CA TYR A 106 -12.09 7.27 3.69
C TYR A 106 -13.55 7.12 3.30
N ARG A 107 -14.00 8.00 2.41
CA ARG A 107 -15.26 7.86 1.69
C ARG A 107 -15.04 8.18 0.23
N LEU A 108 -15.54 7.29 -0.63
CA LEU A 108 -15.58 7.47 -2.07
C LEU A 108 -17.03 7.60 -2.54
N ALA A 109 -17.32 8.64 -3.30
CA ALA A 109 -18.58 8.83 -4.00
C ALA A 109 -18.38 8.65 -5.50
N ALA A 110 -19.16 7.77 -6.14
CA ALA A 110 -19.14 7.51 -7.57
C ALA A 110 -20.47 6.91 -8.05
N ALA A 111 -20.58 6.63 -9.35
CA ALA A 111 -21.74 5.91 -9.87
C ALA A 111 -21.87 4.50 -9.23
N PRO A 112 -23.09 4.04 -8.87
CA PRO A 112 -23.30 2.68 -8.41
C PRO A 112 -22.74 1.64 -9.38
N GLY A 113 -22.07 0.62 -8.84
CA GLY A 113 -21.38 -0.40 -9.64
C GLY A 113 -19.99 0.01 -10.12
N TYR A 114 -19.52 1.23 -9.81
CA TYR A 114 -18.14 1.63 -10.08
C TYR A 114 -17.17 0.66 -9.40
N ARG A 115 -16.25 0.08 -10.18
CA ARG A 115 -15.25 -0.88 -9.72
C ARG A 115 -13.92 -0.17 -9.54
N PHE A 116 -13.22 -0.45 -8.45
CA PHE A 116 -11.89 0.10 -8.22
C PHE A 116 -11.03 -0.81 -7.34
N VAL A 117 -9.73 -0.59 -7.42
CA VAL A 117 -8.75 -0.97 -6.41
C VAL A 117 -8.29 0.31 -5.72
N TRP A 118 -8.18 0.26 -4.40
CA TRP A 118 -7.53 1.31 -3.62
C TRP A 118 -6.36 0.69 -2.86
N ALA A 119 -5.23 1.38 -2.81
CA ALA A 119 -4.11 0.99 -1.98
C ALA A 119 -3.55 2.21 -1.24
N ALA A 120 -3.26 2.03 0.05
CA ALA A 120 -2.36 2.91 0.79
C ALA A 120 -0.92 2.47 0.49
N HIS A 121 -0.35 2.93 -0.62
CA HIS A 121 0.96 2.53 -1.11
C HIS A 121 2.08 3.15 -0.25
N ALA A 122 2.34 2.53 0.90
CA ALA A 122 3.30 3.00 1.90
C ALA A 122 4.68 2.39 1.68
N LEU A 123 5.65 3.22 1.30
CA LEU A 123 7.05 2.83 1.25
C LEU A 123 7.70 3.03 2.61
N LEU A 124 8.24 1.96 3.18
CA LEU A 124 8.67 1.91 4.57
C LEU A 124 10.19 1.98 4.72
N GLU A 125 10.63 2.81 5.68
CA GLU A 125 12.01 2.89 6.16
C GLU A 125 12.23 1.75 7.15
N VAL A 126 12.81 0.65 6.67
CA VAL A 126 13.02 -0.59 7.43
C VAL A 126 14.41 -1.16 7.19
N SER A 127 15.00 -1.75 8.23
CA SER A 127 16.30 -2.41 8.11
C SER A 127 16.24 -3.68 7.24
N ALA A 128 17.41 -4.19 6.87
CA ALA A 128 17.54 -5.48 6.18
C ALA A 128 17.09 -6.69 7.04
N ALA A 129 17.03 -6.53 8.36
CA ALA A 129 16.56 -7.56 9.28
C ALA A 129 15.03 -7.55 9.47
N ALA A 130 14.35 -6.54 8.94
CA ALA A 130 12.92 -6.38 9.11
C ALA A 130 12.13 -7.52 8.45
N ARG A 131 10.96 -7.80 9.02
CA ARG A 131 10.06 -8.85 8.57
C ARG A 131 8.64 -8.35 8.40
N LEU A 132 7.97 -8.87 7.39
CA LEU A 132 6.52 -8.78 7.28
C LEU A 132 5.93 -10.02 7.94
N SER A 133 4.95 -9.83 8.82
CA SER A 133 4.22 -10.90 9.49
C SER A 133 2.75 -10.82 9.12
N ALA A 134 2.23 -11.95 8.69
CA ALA A 134 0.85 -12.20 8.30
C ALA A 134 0.52 -13.66 8.65
N PRO A 135 -0.77 -14.05 8.73
CA PRO A 135 -1.13 -15.43 8.98
C PRO A 135 -0.48 -16.41 7.97
N ALA A 136 0.07 -17.51 8.48
CA ALA A 136 0.62 -18.55 7.61
C ALA A 136 -0.50 -19.19 6.77
N GLY A 137 -0.22 -19.52 5.52
CA GLY A 137 -1.21 -20.08 4.59
C GLY A 137 -2.11 -19.04 3.93
N THR A 138 -1.99 -17.76 4.26
CA THR A 138 -2.69 -16.68 3.53
C THR A 138 -2.43 -16.82 2.03
N PRO A 139 -3.47 -16.79 1.17
CA PRO A 139 -3.30 -16.84 -0.27
C PRO A 139 -2.45 -15.68 -0.78
N VAL A 140 -1.48 -15.98 -1.65
CA VAL A 140 -0.61 -14.98 -2.26
C VAL A 140 -0.74 -15.04 -3.78
N ARG A 141 -0.82 -13.88 -4.40
CA ARG A 141 -0.71 -13.70 -5.86
C ARG A 141 0.62 -13.03 -6.16
N LEU A 142 1.57 -13.79 -6.68
CA LEU A 142 2.84 -13.26 -7.16
C LEU A 142 2.63 -12.54 -8.48
N CYS A 143 3.29 -11.41 -8.68
CA CYS A 143 3.30 -10.69 -9.96
C CYS A 143 4.44 -11.20 -10.88
N PRO A 144 4.35 -10.98 -12.21
CA PRO A 144 5.28 -11.54 -13.19
C PRO A 144 6.77 -11.21 -12.96
N GLU A 145 7.09 -10.15 -12.23
CA GLU A 145 8.47 -9.83 -11.84
C GLU A 145 9.14 -10.94 -11.02
N ALA A 146 8.36 -11.84 -10.41
CA ALA A 146 8.88 -13.00 -9.70
C ALA A 146 9.36 -14.13 -10.64
N GLU A 147 8.94 -14.16 -11.92
CA GLU A 147 9.14 -15.32 -12.82
C GLU A 147 10.59 -15.82 -12.84
N ALA A 148 11.56 -14.92 -12.97
CA ALA A 148 12.99 -15.26 -13.04
C ALA A 148 13.56 -15.87 -11.75
N LEU A 149 12.79 -15.85 -10.64
CA LEU A 149 13.20 -16.30 -9.31
C LEU A 149 12.54 -17.62 -8.90
N LEU A 150 11.71 -18.20 -9.77
CA LEU A 150 10.94 -19.41 -9.48
C LEU A 150 11.48 -20.62 -10.24
N ASP A 151 11.42 -21.79 -9.59
CA ASP A 151 11.73 -23.09 -10.22
C ASP A 151 10.53 -23.66 -11.01
N VAL A 152 9.43 -22.92 -11.10
CA VAL A 152 8.21 -23.29 -11.83
C VAL A 152 7.98 -22.32 -12.99
N PRO A 153 7.53 -22.82 -14.16
CA PRO A 153 7.26 -21.95 -15.30
C PRO A 153 6.08 -21.03 -15.02
N TRP A 154 6.17 -19.78 -15.49
CA TRP A 154 5.03 -18.88 -15.46
C TRP A 154 4.00 -19.31 -16.51
N PRO A 155 2.72 -19.52 -16.15
CA PRO A 155 1.71 -19.89 -17.13
C PRO A 155 1.48 -18.75 -18.14
N THR A 156 1.45 -19.08 -19.43
CA THR A 156 1.25 -18.09 -20.50
C THR A 156 -0.01 -17.27 -20.29
N GLY A 157 0.15 -15.94 -20.25
CA GLY A 157 -0.96 -15.00 -20.11
C GLY A 157 -1.55 -14.92 -18.69
N ALA A 158 -0.98 -15.61 -17.70
CA ALA A 158 -1.42 -15.49 -16.32
C ALA A 158 -0.98 -14.13 -15.74
N PRO A 159 -1.90 -13.31 -15.20
CA PRO A 159 -1.55 -12.03 -14.57
C PRO A 159 -0.85 -12.19 -13.22
N TRP A 160 -1.00 -13.36 -12.59
CA TRP A 160 -0.31 -13.73 -11.37
C TRP A 160 -0.14 -15.25 -11.26
N LEU A 161 0.78 -15.67 -10.40
CA LEU A 161 0.90 -17.04 -9.93
C LEU A 161 0.41 -17.14 -8.48
N GLU A 162 -0.51 -18.06 -8.21
CA GLU A 162 -1.06 -18.27 -6.88
C GLU A 162 -0.14 -19.15 -6.02
N GLY A 163 -0.01 -18.82 -4.73
CA GLY A 163 0.79 -19.54 -3.74
C GLY A 163 0.31 -19.23 -2.31
N GLN A 164 1.14 -19.55 -1.31
CA GLN A 164 0.79 -19.35 0.10
C GLN A 164 1.90 -18.65 0.89
N TRP A 165 1.50 -17.76 1.79
CA TRP A 165 2.39 -17.07 2.71
C TRP A 165 3.05 -18.03 3.72
N PRO A 166 4.35 -17.86 4.09
CA PRO A 166 5.26 -16.75 3.73
C PRO A 166 6.13 -16.98 2.49
N ALA A 167 6.13 -18.19 1.94
CA ALA A 167 7.06 -18.59 0.89
C ALA A 167 6.34 -19.20 -0.31
N PRO A 168 5.52 -18.42 -1.06
CA PRO A 168 4.85 -18.92 -2.25
C PRO A 168 5.89 -19.47 -3.23
N HIS A 169 5.76 -20.73 -3.61
CA HIS A 169 6.72 -21.43 -4.48
C HIS A 169 8.18 -21.39 -3.97
N GLY A 170 8.37 -21.38 -2.65
CA GLY A 170 9.70 -21.38 -2.03
C GLY A 170 10.35 -19.98 -1.90
N LEU A 171 9.75 -18.95 -2.49
CA LEU A 171 10.26 -17.58 -2.44
C LEU A 171 9.88 -16.91 -1.11
N ALA A 172 10.82 -16.83 -0.17
CA ALA A 172 10.57 -16.24 1.16
C ALA A 172 10.33 -14.72 1.09
N LEU A 173 9.05 -14.31 1.11
CA LEU A 173 8.62 -12.91 1.01
C LEU A 173 8.47 -12.22 2.37
N ASP A 174 8.47 -12.97 3.48
CA ASP A 174 8.42 -12.40 4.84
C ASP A 174 9.70 -11.65 5.23
N ARG A 175 10.80 -11.85 4.50
CA ARG A 175 12.11 -11.24 4.75
C ARG A 175 12.30 -10.02 3.87
N LEU A 176 12.50 -8.86 4.49
CA LEU A 176 12.63 -7.59 3.77
C LEU A 176 14.07 -7.27 3.36
N GLY A 177 15.05 -8.08 3.78
CA GLY A 177 16.36 -8.31 3.17
C GLY A 177 17.30 -7.12 2.91
N PRO A 178 18.61 -7.36 2.75
CA PRO A 178 19.52 -6.40 2.13
C PRO A 178 19.28 -6.36 0.61
N ASP A 179 19.95 -5.44 -0.08
CA ASP A 179 19.96 -5.40 -1.54
C ASP A 179 20.45 -6.73 -2.12
N ASP A 180 19.64 -7.34 -3.00
CA ASP A 180 19.95 -8.59 -3.71
C ASP A 180 19.70 -8.47 -5.23
N GLY A 181 19.33 -7.28 -5.71
CA GLY A 181 19.06 -7.01 -7.11
C GLY A 181 17.65 -7.41 -7.57
N THR A 182 16.76 -7.86 -6.68
CA THR A 182 15.40 -8.28 -7.03
C THR A 182 14.37 -7.17 -6.82
N ALA A 183 13.28 -7.22 -7.57
CA ALA A 183 12.09 -6.39 -7.35
C ALA A 183 10.85 -7.25 -7.58
N ILE A 184 9.99 -7.40 -6.57
CA ILE A 184 8.90 -8.38 -6.59
C ILE A 184 7.62 -7.73 -6.07
N GLY A 185 6.56 -7.81 -6.87
CA GLY A 185 5.19 -7.52 -6.43
C GLY A 185 4.48 -8.80 -5.97
N ALA A 186 3.74 -8.70 -4.87
CA ALA A 186 2.84 -9.75 -4.41
C ALA A 186 1.60 -9.15 -3.74
N VAL A 187 0.46 -9.85 -3.80
CA VAL A 187 -0.74 -9.49 -3.03
C VAL A 187 -1.09 -10.64 -2.10
N LEU A 188 -1.11 -10.38 -0.79
CA LEU A 188 -1.67 -11.27 0.22
C LEU A 188 -3.19 -11.07 0.21
N ALA A 189 -3.88 -11.91 -0.57
CA ALA A 189 -5.33 -11.82 -0.74
C ALA A 189 -6.07 -12.25 0.53
N ASP A 190 -7.23 -11.66 0.77
CA ASP A 190 -8.07 -11.89 1.96
C ASP A 190 -7.34 -11.63 3.29
N CYS A 191 -6.30 -10.79 3.24
CA CYS A 191 -5.51 -10.38 4.39
C CYS A 191 -5.77 -8.91 4.70
N ALA A 192 -6.59 -8.62 5.72
CA ALA A 192 -6.92 -7.26 6.09
C ALA A 192 -5.84 -6.57 6.94
N GLN A 193 -4.90 -7.33 7.53
CA GLN A 193 -3.95 -6.83 8.51
C GLN A 193 -2.59 -7.51 8.39
N VAL A 194 -1.53 -6.70 8.53
CA VAL A 194 -0.15 -7.16 8.64
C VAL A 194 0.62 -6.44 9.75
N GLN A 195 1.76 -7.01 10.10
CA GLN A 195 2.74 -6.41 11.00
C GLN A 195 4.08 -6.29 10.32
N VAL A 196 4.69 -5.12 10.41
CA VAL A 196 6.08 -4.89 10.01
C VAL A 196 6.91 -4.82 11.27
N VAL A 197 7.80 -5.80 11.45
CA VAL A 197 8.65 -5.94 12.64
C VAL A 197 10.07 -5.56 12.24
N ASP A 198 10.64 -4.56 12.90
CA ASP A 198 12.02 -4.12 12.68
C ASP A 198 12.72 -3.83 14.01
N GLY A 199 13.58 -4.77 14.42
CA GLY A 199 14.19 -4.75 15.74
C GLY A 199 13.15 -4.85 16.85
N SER A 200 13.15 -3.87 17.76
CA SER A 200 12.19 -3.77 18.85
C SER A 200 10.85 -3.14 18.45
N ASP A 201 10.77 -2.56 17.25
CA ASP A 201 9.63 -1.77 16.83
C ASP A 201 8.72 -2.59 15.93
N THR A 202 7.41 -2.40 16.07
CA THR A 202 6.40 -3.03 15.22
C THR A 202 5.38 -2.01 14.78
N LEU A 203 5.13 -1.93 13.48
CA LEU A 203 4.03 -1.19 12.87
C LEU A 203 2.95 -2.19 12.45
N ASN A 204 1.73 -2.02 12.97
CA ASN A 204 0.56 -2.75 12.50
C ASN A 204 -0.18 -1.87 11.51
N MET A 205 -0.59 -2.47 10.39
CA MET A 205 -1.38 -1.81 9.36
C MET A 205 -2.61 -2.67 9.08
N ARG A 206 -3.80 -2.10 9.22
CA ARG A 206 -5.08 -2.78 8.97
C ARG A 206 -5.99 -1.93 8.11
N VAL A 207 -6.67 -2.56 7.15
CA VAL A 207 -7.79 -1.96 6.43
C VAL A 207 -9.11 -2.56 6.92
N GLU A 208 -10.13 -1.72 7.07
CA GLU A 208 -11.48 -2.13 7.47
C GLU A 208 -12.48 -1.66 6.41
N ALA A 209 -13.19 -2.60 5.79
CA ALA A 209 -14.25 -2.30 4.83
C ALA A 209 -15.30 -3.41 4.82
N ASP A 210 -16.55 -3.05 5.11
CA ASP A 210 -17.64 -4.02 5.18
C ASP A 210 -18.02 -4.52 3.79
N GLY A 211 -17.97 -5.84 3.59
CA GLY A 211 -18.42 -6.50 2.36
C GLY A 211 -17.55 -6.23 1.13
N GLN A 212 -16.33 -5.71 1.31
CA GLN A 212 -15.38 -5.47 0.22
C GLN A 212 -14.17 -6.40 0.34
N PRO A 213 -13.51 -6.76 -0.77
CA PRO A 213 -12.26 -7.50 -0.72
C PRO A 213 -11.17 -6.65 -0.05
N THR A 214 -10.52 -7.18 0.96
CA THR A 214 -9.39 -6.53 1.66
C THR A 214 -8.13 -7.37 1.54
N SER A 215 -7.03 -6.75 1.15
CA SER A 215 -5.75 -7.43 0.96
C SER A 215 -4.59 -6.56 1.46
N VAL A 216 -3.38 -7.12 1.43
CA VAL A 216 -2.15 -6.35 1.54
C VAL A 216 -1.27 -6.59 0.33
N GLY A 217 -0.95 -5.52 -0.39
CA GLY A 217 0.09 -5.49 -1.40
C GLY A 217 1.48 -5.44 -0.75
N LEU A 218 2.43 -6.12 -1.37
CA LEU A 218 3.84 -6.10 -1.03
C LEU A 218 4.63 -5.75 -2.30
N TRP A 219 5.38 -4.67 -2.23
CA TRP A 219 6.44 -4.35 -3.16
C TRP A 219 7.78 -4.56 -2.46
N ARG A 220 8.48 -5.66 -2.76
CA ARG A 220 9.82 -5.94 -2.23
C ARG A 220 10.84 -5.61 -3.31
N ASN A 221 11.35 -4.37 -3.31
CA ASN A 221 12.44 -3.95 -4.17
C ASN A 221 13.73 -3.87 -3.37
N LEU A 222 14.65 -4.79 -3.63
CA LEU A 222 15.95 -4.91 -2.99
C LEU A 222 17.06 -4.50 -3.95
N GLY A 223 16.88 -3.35 -4.61
CA GLY A 223 17.84 -2.87 -5.60
C GLY A 223 17.67 -3.51 -6.98
N GLY A 224 16.47 -3.97 -7.33
CA GLY A 224 16.17 -4.48 -8.68
C GLY A 224 15.48 -3.48 -9.60
N PHE A 225 14.89 -2.41 -9.05
CA PHE A 225 14.12 -1.43 -9.80
C PHE A 225 14.43 0.02 -9.37
N PRO A 226 14.35 1.01 -10.28
CA PRO A 226 14.20 0.89 -11.73
C PRO A 226 15.48 0.43 -12.41
N PRO A 227 15.42 -0.05 -13.67
CA PRO A 227 16.61 -0.50 -14.39
C PRO A 227 17.72 0.57 -14.47
N SER A 228 17.34 1.84 -14.62
CA SER A 228 18.26 2.97 -14.63
C SER A 228 18.40 3.58 -13.23
N GLY A 229 19.31 3.04 -12.43
CA GLY A 229 19.55 3.49 -11.05
C GLY A 229 18.64 2.79 -10.04
N PRO A 230 18.83 1.48 -9.84
CA PRO A 230 18.04 0.75 -8.87
C PRO A 230 18.34 1.19 -7.43
N TYR A 231 17.37 1.00 -6.56
CA TYR A 231 17.47 1.27 -5.13
C TYR A 231 16.61 0.29 -4.35
N ARG A 232 16.82 0.21 -3.05
CA ARG A 232 15.96 -0.54 -2.15
C ARG A 232 14.77 0.29 -1.71
N SER A 233 13.56 -0.26 -1.90
CA SER A 233 12.31 0.29 -1.38
C SER A 233 11.35 -0.85 -1.01
N ILE A 234 10.67 -0.73 0.12
CA ILE A 234 9.72 -1.75 0.60
C ILE A 234 8.33 -1.13 0.70
N GLY A 235 7.42 -1.52 -0.19
CA GLY A 235 6.01 -1.17 -0.13
C GLY A 235 5.20 -2.19 0.66
N VAL A 236 4.45 -1.73 1.66
CA VAL A 236 3.45 -2.53 2.36
C VAL A 236 2.13 -1.78 2.28
N GLU A 237 1.17 -2.36 1.59
CA GLU A 237 0.06 -1.61 1.02
C GLU A 237 -1.27 -2.21 1.46
N PRO A 238 -1.92 -1.71 2.53
CA PRO A 238 -3.30 -2.08 2.81
C PRO A 238 -4.22 -1.69 1.65
N MET A 239 -5.08 -2.61 1.22
CA MET A 239 -5.84 -2.48 -0.02
C MET A 239 -7.33 -2.77 0.15
N LEU A 240 -8.13 -2.07 -0.64
CA LEU A 240 -9.41 -2.58 -1.14
C LEU A 240 -9.18 -3.19 -2.52
N GLY A 241 -9.47 -4.47 -2.65
CA GLY A 241 -9.15 -5.29 -3.81
C GLY A 241 -8.09 -6.36 -3.53
N ALA A 242 -7.85 -7.22 -4.53
CA ALA A 242 -6.94 -8.38 -4.44
C ALA A 242 -5.98 -8.48 -5.64
N VAL A 243 -5.78 -7.38 -6.37
CA VAL A 243 -4.85 -7.25 -7.50
C VAL A 243 -4.28 -5.84 -7.55
N PHE A 244 -3.10 -5.66 -8.13
CA PHE A 244 -2.55 -4.31 -8.36
C PHE A 244 -3.18 -3.62 -9.57
N ASN A 245 -3.50 -4.37 -10.63
CA ASN A 245 -4.10 -3.83 -11.84
C ASN A 245 -5.59 -4.16 -11.91
N LEU A 246 -6.45 -3.15 -11.87
CA LEU A 246 -7.90 -3.32 -11.96
C LEU A 246 -8.33 -4.06 -13.23
N ALA A 247 -7.59 -3.92 -14.35
CA ALA A 247 -7.92 -4.62 -15.59
C ALA A 247 -7.78 -6.15 -15.48
N ASP A 248 -6.93 -6.63 -14.57
CA ASP A 248 -6.71 -8.05 -14.31
C ASP A 248 -7.70 -8.60 -13.25
N ALA A 249 -8.50 -7.73 -12.63
CA ALA A 249 -9.38 -8.09 -11.52
C ALA A 249 -10.53 -9.02 -11.95
N ARG A 250 -10.62 -10.20 -11.33
CA ARG A 250 -11.83 -11.03 -11.36
C ARG A 250 -12.99 -10.28 -10.67
N PRO A 251 -14.26 -10.70 -10.84
CA PRO A 251 -15.40 -9.99 -10.26
C PRO A 251 -15.30 -9.74 -8.75
N ALA A 252 -14.76 -10.69 -7.98
CA ALA A 252 -14.58 -10.58 -6.53
C ALA A 252 -13.29 -9.86 -6.09
N ASP A 253 -12.41 -9.49 -7.03
CA ASP A 253 -11.08 -8.94 -6.71
C ASP A 253 -11.07 -7.42 -6.61
N ALA A 254 -12.16 -6.73 -6.96
CA ALA A 254 -12.25 -5.27 -6.96
C ALA A 254 -13.33 -4.83 -5.97
N ALA A 255 -13.09 -3.69 -5.31
CA ALA A 255 -14.14 -3.02 -4.57
C ALA A 255 -15.21 -2.50 -5.55
N VAL A 256 -16.45 -2.48 -5.08
CA VAL A 256 -17.61 -2.04 -5.87
C VAL A 256 -18.43 -1.04 -5.08
N VAL A 257 -18.69 0.11 -5.68
CA VAL A 257 -19.56 1.13 -5.09
C VAL A 257 -21.00 0.62 -5.03
N PRO A 258 -21.63 0.58 -3.85
CA PRO A 258 -22.97 0.04 -3.67
C PRO A 258 -24.06 0.95 -4.28
N ALA A 259 -25.30 0.50 -4.25
CA ALA A 259 -26.46 1.20 -4.82
C ALA A 259 -26.68 2.63 -4.28
N CYS A 260 -26.21 2.93 -3.06
CA CYS A 260 -26.29 4.27 -2.49
C CYS A 260 -25.28 5.27 -3.09
N GLY A 261 -24.34 4.82 -3.93
CA GLY A 261 -23.36 5.67 -4.59
C GLY A 261 -22.16 6.07 -3.72
N GLU A 262 -22.06 5.54 -2.50
CA GLU A 262 -20.95 5.81 -1.58
C GLU A 262 -20.39 4.52 -0.97
N LEU A 263 -19.07 4.45 -0.87
CA LEU A 263 -18.37 3.40 -0.13
C LEU A 263 -17.44 4.04 0.91
N VAL A 264 -17.39 3.45 2.10
CA VAL A 264 -16.54 3.90 3.22
C VAL A 264 -15.62 2.78 3.67
N TRP A 265 -14.41 3.15 4.10
CA TRP A 265 -13.44 2.23 4.69
C TRP A 265 -12.47 2.99 5.59
N ARG A 266 -11.65 2.26 6.35
CA ARG A 266 -10.62 2.85 7.21
C ARG A 266 -9.27 2.20 7.03
N LEU A 267 -8.23 3.00 7.16
CA LEU A 267 -6.87 2.55 7.43
C LEU A 267 -6.56 2.79 8.91
N VAL A 268 -6.21 1.74 9.63
CA VAL A 268 -5.87 1.79 11.06
C VAL A 268 -4.40 1.42 11.23
N LEU A 269 -3.64 2.34 11.82
CA LEU A 269 -2.21 2.20 12.08
C LEU A 269 -1.93 2.25 13.58
N THR A 270 -1.15 1.30 14.08
CA THR A 270 -0.62 1.34 15.46
C THR A 270 0.85 0.99 15.45
N ALA A 271 1.62 1.58 16.36
CA ALA A 271 3.01 1.20 16.56
C ALA A 271 3.24 0.76 18.00
N THR A 272 4.14 -0.21 18.17
CA THR A 272 4.56 -0.67 19.50
C THR A 272 6.08 -0.85 19.56
N ARG A 273 6.62 -0.82 20.78
CA ARG A 273 8.02 -1.11 21.08
C ARG A 273 8.14 -2.14 22.19
N THR A 274 8.85 -3.23 21.93
CA THR A 274 9.29 -4.17 22.97
C THR A 274 10.58 -3.64 23.60
N ARG A 275 10.68 -3.58 24.93
CA ARG A 275 11.98 -3.28 25.55
C ARG A 275 12.96 -4.41 25.23
N PRO A 276 14.24 -4.08 24.95
CA PRO A 276 15.28 -5.09 24.78
C PRO A 276 15.45 -5.94 26.05
#